data_AF-A0A7R9MT68-F1
#
_entry.id   AF-A0A7R9MT68-F1
#
_cell.length_a   1.000
_cell.length_b   1.000
_cell.length_c   1.000
_cell.angle_alpha   90.00
_cell.angle_beta   90.00
_cell.angle_gamma   90.00
#
_symmetry.space_group_name_H-M   'P 1'
#
loop_
_entity.id
_entity.type
_entity.pdbx_description
1 polymer ?
#
loop_
_entity_poly.entity_id
_entity_poly.type
_entity_poly.pdbx_seq_one_letter_code
_entity_poly.pdbx_strand_id
1 'polypeptide(L)'
;MKILFEMLQKKQQMNQRLANSGKVKYEYDSDEEVDTTEGTWEHKRRRQEMLATHTLANELTEKGSGKHHIGDFMPPEELDRFMKKWEALKDGEPLPDVSDYSDSKLKEDNVGFKMLKKLGWSEGQGLGSQGTGTAEPVNKSVGAVNNAGLGQTRPEELSNTDDEYEAYEC
;
A
#
# COMPACT_ATOMS: atom_id res chain seq x y z
N MET A 1 57.94 24.76 -16.91
CA MET A 1 56.89 24.29 -15.97
C MET A 1 55.96 25.39 -15.44
N LYS A 2 56.42 26.63 -15.15
CA LYS A 2 55.54 27.71 -14.63
C LYS A 2 54.50 28.25 -15.63
N ILE A 3 54.84 28.29 -16.92
CA ILE A 3 53.98 28.83 -17.99
C ILE A 3 52.71 27.98 -18.19
N LEU A 4 52.86 26.64 -18.20
CA LEU A 4 51.73 25.71 -18.30
C LEU A 4 50.77 25.85 -17.12
N PHE A 5 51.30 26.02 -15.91
CA PHE A 5 50.50 26.24 -14.72
C PHE A 5 49.71 27.55 -14.78
N GLU A 6 50.35 28.64 -15.23
CA GLU A 6 49.69 29.94 -15.42
C GLU A 6 48.59 29.87 -16.49
N MET A 7 48.83 29.16 -17.60
CA MET A 7 47.82 28.92 -18.63
C MET A 7 46.64 28.10 -18.11
N LEU A 8 46.91 27.07 -17.29
CA LEU A 8 45.88 26.25 -16.67
C LEU A 8 45.01 27.07 -15.70
N GLN A 9 45.64 27.92 -14.89
CA GLN A 9 44.95 28.83 -13.97
C GLN A 9 44.09 29.86 -14.73
N LYS A 10 44.62 30.47 -15.80
CA LYS A 10 43.85 31.38 -16.67
C LYS A 10 42.65 30.69 -17.31
N LYS A 11 42.81 29.45 -17.78
CA LYS A 11 41.71 28.64 -18.35
C LYS A 11 40.63 28.34 -17.30
N GLN A 12 41.02 27.95 -16.08
CA GLN A 12 40.07 27.74 -14.98
C GLN A 12 39.31 29.02 -14.62
N GLN A 13 39.99 30.17 -14.52
CA GLN A 13 39.36 31.46 -14.23
C GLN A 13 38.38 31.89 -15.33
N MET A 14 38.73 31.66 -16.60
CA MET A 14 37.85 31.96 -17.73
C MET A 14 36.57 31.11 -17.68
N ASN A 15 36.71 29.80 -17.43
CA ASN A 15 35.57 28.90 -17.30
C ASN A 15 34.67 29.28 -16.10
N GLN A 16 35.25 29.68 -14.96
CA GLN A 16 34.48 30.17 -13.81
C GLN A 16 33.72 31.46 -14.12
N ARG A 17 34.33 32.40 -14.86
CA ARG A 17 33.65 33.62 -15.31
C ARG A 17 32.47 33.33 -16.23
N LEU A 18 32.67 32.42 -17.19
CA LEU A 18 31.62 31.95 -18.10
C LEU A 18 30.46 31.35 -17.30
N ALA A 19 30.75 30.43 -16.38
CA ALA A 19 29.75 29.82 -15.50
C ALA A 19 28.98 30.86 -14.66
N ASN A 20 29.67 31.82 -14.05
CA ASN A 20 29.02 32.90 -13.28
C ASN A 20 28.15 33.81 -14.15
N SER A 21 28.49 34.00 -15.42
CA SER A 21 27.70 34.76 -16.38
C SER A 21 26.54 33.97 -17.02
N GLY A 22 26.40 32.68 -16.68
CA GLY A 22 25.44 31.78 -17.30
C GLY A 22 25.70 31.48 -18.78
N LYS A 23 26.85 31.89 -19.31
CA LYS A 23 27.25 31.68 -20.70
C LYS A 23 28.07 30.42 -20.82
N VAL A 24 27.70 29.57 -21.78
CA VAL A 24 28.44 28.36 -22.11
C VAL A 24 29.59 28.73 -23.06
N LYS A 25 30.67 27.95 -23.03
CA LYS A 25 31.84 28.17 -23.90
C LYS A 25 31.48 28.02 -25.40
N TYR A 26 30.46 27.22 -25.69
CA TYR A 26 30.03 26.81 -27.01
C TYR A 26 28.68 27.45 -27.31
N GLU A 27 28.53 28.01 -28.52
CA GLU A 27 27.31 28.71 -28.94
C GLU A 27 26.37 27.79 -29.72
N TYR A 28 26.90 26.74 -30.35
CA TYR A 28 26.13 25.82 -31.19
C TYR A 28 26.61 24.38 -31.04
N ASP A 29 25.71 23.42 -30.87
CA ASP A 29 26.05 21.99 -30.70
C ASP A 29 27.00 21.39 -31.75
N SER A 30 27.14 22.02 -32.92
CA SER A 30 28.07 21.59 -33.99
C SER A 30 29.53 22.00 -33.78
N ASP A 31 29.84 22.82 -32.77
CA ASP A 31 31.20 23.26 -32.43
C ASP A 31 31.87 22.40 -31.35
N GLU A 32 31.15 21.41 -30.81
CA GLU A 32 31.59 20.55 -29.72
C GLU A 32 32.13 19.20 -30.22
N GLU A 33 33.23 18.74 -29.62
CA GLU A 33 33.70 17.38 -29.79
C GLU A 33 32.71 16.41 -29.13
N VAL A 34 31.98 15.65 -29.95
CA VAL A 34 31.02 14.65 -29.47
C VAL A 34 31.77 13.47 -28.86
N ASP A 35 31.60 13.26 -27.56
CA ASP A 35 32.01 12.03 -26.89
C ASP A 35 31.06 10.90 -27.31
N THR A 36 31.60 9.80 -27.83
CA THR A 36 30.80 8.66 -28.31
C THR A 36 30.03 7.96 -27.20
N THR A 37 30.44 8.13 -25.95
CA THR A 37 29.83 7.46 -24.79
C THR A 37 28.88 8.38 -24.03
N GLU A 38 29.23 9.67 -23.90
CA GLU A 38 28.49 10.61 -23.05
C GLU A 38 27.70 11.68 -23.81
N GLY A 39 27.84 11.76 -25.14
CA GLY A 39 27.20 12.76 -25.97
C GLY A 39 27.77 14.16 -25.79
N THR A 40 27.04 15.17 -26.31
CA THR A 40 27.40 16.60 -26.18
C THR A 40 27.19 17.11 -24.74
N TRP A 41 27.74 18.28 -24.42
CA TRP A 41 27.57 18.95 -23.14
C TRP A 41 26.09 19.20 -22.80
N GLU A 42 25.27 19.48 -23.82
CA GLU A 42 23.81 19.57 -23.64
C GLU A 42 23.20 18.25 -23.14
N HIS A 43 23.64 17.10 -23.65
CA HIS A 43 23.20 15.79 -23.15
C HIS A 43 23.63 15.57 -21.71
N LYS A 44 24.86 15.96 -21.36
CA LYS A 44 25.37 15.88 -19.98
C LYS A 44 24.58 16.79 -19.04
N ARG A 45 24.22 18.00 -19.47
CA ARG A 45 23.38 18.94 -18.71
C ARG A 45 21.97 18.39 -18.51
N ARG A 46 21.30 17.96 -19.59
CA ARG A 46 19.95 17.36 -19.49
C ARG A 46 19.95 16.09 -18.64
N ARG A 47 21.01 15.27 -18.70
CA ARG A 47 21.18 14.10 -17.82
C ARG A 47 21.29 14.50 -16.36
N GLN A 48 22.03 15.56 -16.04
CA GLN A 48 22.09 16.08 -14.67
C GLN A 48 20.73 16.62 -14.20
N GLU A 49 20.01 17.33 -15.06
CA GLU A 49 18.64 17.79 -14.78
C GLU A 49 17.71 16.59 -14.52
N MET A 50 17.75 15.56 -15.36
CA MET A 50 16.98 14.32 -15.19
C MET A 50 17.32 13.61 -13.87
N LEU A 51 18.60 13.50 -13.53
CA LEU A 51 19.04 12.92 -12.26
C LEU A 51 18.52 13.71 -11.06
N ALA A 52 18.56 15.05 -11.12
CA ALA A 52 18.03 15.91 -10.07
C ALA A 52 16.52 15.74 -9.90
N THR A 53 15.76 15.67 -11.00
CA THR A 53 14.31 15.38 -10.94
C THR A 53 14.03 13.99 -10.40
N HIS A 54 14.82 12.98 -10.77
CA HIS A 54 14.67 11.61 -10.25
C HIS A 54 14.93 11.55 -8.74
N THR A 55 15.99 12.20 -8.24
CA THR A 55 16.27 12.25 -6.79
C THR A 55 15.17 12.97 -6.03
N LEU A 56 14.65 14.07 -6.58
CA LEU A 56 13.54 14.81 -5.97
C LEU A 56 12.26 13.97 -5.95
N ALA A 57 11.95 13.25 -7.03
CA ALA A 57 10.80 12.37 -7.10
C ALA A 57 10.88 11.28 -6.03
N ASN A 58 12.04 10.62 -5.86
CA ASN A 58 12.23 9.62 -4.82
C ASN A 58 12.05 10.19 -3.42
N GLU A 59 12.62 11.37 -3.14
CA GLU A 59 12.46 12.05 -1.85
C GLU A 59 10.99 12.41 -1.59
N LEU A 60 10.24 12.83 -2.61
CA LEU A 60 8.81 13.10 -2.50
C LEU A 60 7.99 11.84 -2.25
N THR A 61 8.32 10.73 -2.91
CA THR A 61 7.70 9.42 -2.67
C THR A 61 7.95 8.95 -1.24
N GLU A 62 9.19 9.03 -0.76
CA GLU A 62 9.54 8.72 0.64
C GLU A 62 8.77 9.61 1.63
N LYS A 63 8.68 10.92 1.35
CA LYS A 63 7.90 11.88 2.17
C LYS A 63 6.38 11.70 2.07
N GLY A 64 5.90 11.00 1.06
CA GLY A 64 4.50 10.66 0.83
C GLY A 64 4.12 9.30 1.42
N SER A 65 5.10 8.42 1.66
CA SER A 65 4.88 7.14 2.33
C SER A 65 4.23 7.36 3.70
N GLY A 66 3.08 6.71 3.92
CA GLY A 66 2.32 6.78 5.17
C GLY A 66 1.42 8.01 5.40
N LYS A 67 1.28 8.95 4.45
CA LYS A 67 0.43 10.16 4.63
C LYS A 67 -1.06 9.97 4.33
N HIS A 68 -1.36 9.08 3.40
CA HIS A 68 -2.72 8.69 3.06
C HIS A 68 -2.68 7.19 2.89
N HIS A 69 -2.85 6.49 4.01
CA HIS A 69 -3.06 5.05 3.94
C HIS A 69 -4.48 4.84 3.44
N ILE A 70 -4.73 3.87 2.55
CA ILE A 70 -6.09 3.58 2.09
C ILE A 70 -7.03 3.22 3.26
N GLY A 71 -6.45 2.80 4.40
CA GLY A 71 -7.13 2.64 5.68
C GLY A 71 -7.77 3.90 6.28
N ASP A 72 -7.33 5.12 5.90
CA ASP A 72 -7.99 6.37 6.31
C ASP A 72 -9.37 6.57 5.64
N PHE A 73 -9.64 5.83 4.56
CA PHE A 73 -10.91 5.87 3.81
C PHE A 73 -11.86 4.71 4.17
N MET A 74 -11.40 3.78 5.00
CA MET A 74 -12.21 2.65 5.49
C MET A 74 -12.86 3.01 6.82
N PRO A 75 -14.12 2.60 7.09
CA PRO A 75 -14.69 2.69 8.42
C PRO A 75 -13.76 2.04 9.45
N PRO A 76 -13.51 2.66 10.62
CA PRO A 76 -12.53 2.16 11.59
C PRO A 76 -12.85 0.75 12.10
N GLU A 77 -14.13 0.38 12.18
CA GLU A 77 -14.57 -0.96 12.59
C GLU A 77 -14.22 -2.03 11.54
N GLU A 78 -14.27 -1.70 10.25
CA GLU A 78 -13.91 -2.62 9.16
C GLU A 78 -12.39 -2.77 9.05
N LEU A 79 -11.65 -1.68 9.28
CA LEU A 79 -10.19 -1.68 9.32
C LEU A 79 -9.66 -2.58 10.45
N ASP A 80 -10.22 -2.49 11.66
CA ASP A 80 -9.83 -3.35 12.78
C ASP A 80 -10.08 -4.84 12.51
N ARG A 81 -11.19 -5.16 11.83
CA ARG A 81 -11.50 -6.54 11.43
C ARG A 81 -10.51 -7.03 10.38
N PHE A 82 -10.15 -6.19 9.42
CA PHE A 82 -9.18 -6.48 8.37
C PHE A 82 -7.78 -6.70 8.93
N MET A 83 -7.28 -5.78 9.78
CA MET A 83 -5.95 -5.87 10.37
C MET A 83 -5.79 -7.13 11.23
N LYS A 84 -6.80 -7.47 12.04
CA LYS A 84 -6.79 -8.74 12.81
C LYS A 84 -6.71 -9.98 11.91
N LYS A 85 -7.38 -9.96 10.76
CA LYS A 85 -7.34 -11.06 9.79
C LYS A 85 -5.96 -11.14 9.12
N TRP A 86 -5.39 -10.01 8.72
CA TRP A 86 -4.08 -9.92 8.07
C TRP A 86 -2.95 -10.32 9.02
N GLU A 87 -2.96 -9.85 10.26
CA GLU A 87 -1.99 -10.23 11.30
C GLU A 87 -2.05 -11.73 11.59
N ALA A 88 -3.25 -12.29 11.78
CA ALA A 88 -3.41 -13.73 12.00
C ALA A 88 -2.89 -14.57 10.83
N LEU A 89 -3.11 -14.09 9.59
CA LEU A 89 -2.59 -14.73 8.39
C LEU A 89 -1.05 -14.70 8.35
N LYS A 90 -0.45 -13.54 8.65
CA LYS A 90 1.02 -13.37 8.70
C LYS A 90 1.69 -14.23 9.77
N ASP A 91 1.07 -14.32 10.94
CA ASP A 91 1.57 -15.11 12.07
C ASP A 91 1.29 -16.62 11.91
N GLY A 92 0.50 -17.00 10.90
CA GLY A 92 0.10 -18.39 10.66
C GLY A 92 -0.85 -18.93 11.74
N GLU A 93 -1.46 -18.04 12.52
CA GLU A 93 -2.47 -18.36 13.52
C GLU A 93 -3.82 -18.63 12.82
N PRO A 94 -4.71 -19.44 13.42
CA PRO A 94 -6.02 -19.69 12.85
C PRO A 94 -6.79 -18.37 12.71
N LEU A 95 -7.38 -18.17 11.53
CA LEU A 95 -8.17 -16.98 11.22
C LEU A 95 -9.19 -16.71 12.35
N PRO A 96 -9.23 -15.49 12.90
CA PRO A 96 -10.18 -15.15 13.95
C PRO A 96 -11.60 -15.40 13.43
N ASP A 97 -12.47 -15.98 14.27
CA ASP A 97 -13.86 -16.20 13.92
C ASP A 97 -14.57 -14.85 13.79
N VAL A 98 -14.58 -14.30 12.58
CA VAL A 98 -15.25 -13.04 12.23
C VAL A 98 -16.78 -13.22 12.14
N SER A 99 -17.33 -14.30 12.68
CA SER A 99 -18.77 -14.53 12.65
C SER A 99 -19.49 -13.42 13.42
N ASP A 100 -20.51 -12.83 12.79
CA ASP A 100 -21.46 -11.89 13.42
C ASP A 100 -22.11 -12.48 14.68
N TYR A 101 -22.05 -13.82 14.83
CA TYR A 101 -22.52 -14.54 15.98
C TYR A 101 -21.74 -14.24 17.26
N SER A 102 -20.42 -14.07 17.16
CA SER A 102 -19.58 -13.71 18.32
C SER A 102 -20.02 -12.38 18.93
N ASP A 103 -20.25 -11.38 18.08
CA ASP A 103 -20.71 -10.04 18.47
C ASP A 103 -22.17 -10.04 18.96
N SER A 104 -23.02 -10.86 18.35
CA SER A 104 -24.49 -10.84 18.57
C SER A 104 -25.02 -12.01 19.41
N LYS A 105 -24.16 -12.73 20.14
CA LYS A 105 -24.58 -13.87 20.96
C LYS A 105 -25.66 -13.44 21.96
N LEU A 106 -26.75 -14.22 22.02
CA LEU A 106 -27.84 -14.00 22.98
C LEU A 106 -27.30 -14.10 24.42
N LYS A 107 -27.33 -12.97 25.13
CA LYS A 107 -26.95 -12.86 26.54
C LYS A 107 -28.15 -13.11 27.45
N GLU A 108 -27.88 -13.41 28.73
CA GLU A 108 -28.92 -13.70 29.72
C GLU A 108 -29.85 -12.52 30.02
N ASP A 109 -29.43 -11.29 29.72
CA ASP A 109 -30.21 -10.07 29.87
C ASP A 109 -31.34 -9.96 28.82
N ASN A 110 -31.17 -10.59 27.65
CA ASN A 110 -32.08 -10.55 26.52
C ASN A 110 -33.44 -11.19 26.86
N VAL A 111 -34.54 -10.52 26.49
CA VAL A 111 -35.91 -10.97 26.75
C VAL A 111 -36.20 -12.31 26.04
N GLY A 112 -35.74 -12.48 24.82
CA GLY A 112 -35.87 -13.73 24.06
C GLY A 112 -35.14 -14.89 24.71
N PHE A 113 -33.93 -14.66 25.22
CA PHE A 113 -33.19 -15.68 25.98
C PHE A 113 -33.96 -16.15 27.23
N LYS A 114 -34.53 -15.21 28.00
CA LYS A 114 -35.36 -15.52 29.17
C LYS A 114 -36.63 -16.28 28.79
N MET A 115 -37.26 -15.95 27.68
CA MET A 115 -38.44 -16.65 27.16
C MET A 115 -38.09 -18.09 26.76
N LEU A 116 -37.00 -18.30 26.02
CA LEU A 116 -36.53 -19.63 25.64
C LEU A 116 -36.22 -20.49 26.87
N LYS A 117 -35.50 -19.93 27.86
CA LYS A 117 -35.20 -20.61 29.13
C LYS A 117 -36.46 -21.04 29.88
N LYS A 118 -37.49 -20.20 29.90
CA LYS A 118 -38.80 -20.53 30.51
C LYS A 118 -39.57 -21.60 29.75
N LEU A 119 -39.38 -21.72 28.45
CA LEU A 119 -39.98 -22.77 27.61
C LEU A 119 -39.19 -24.09 27.66
N GLY A 120 -38.15 -24.17 28.49
CA GLY A 120 -37.35 -25.38 28.69
C GLY A 120 -36.15 -25.52 27.74
N TRP A 121 -35.79 -24.48 27.00
CA TRP A 121 -34.56 -24.46 26.21
C TRP A 121 -33.35 -24.09 27.08
N SER A 122 -32.23 -24.79 26.92
CA SER A 122 -30.96 -24.50 27.58
C SER A 122 -29.89 -24.06 26.59
N GLU A 123 -29.00 -23.17 27.02
CA GLU A 123 -27.88 -22.71 26.19
C GLU A 123 -27.02 -23.89 25.72
N GLY A 124 -26.66 -23.89 24.44
CA GLY A 124 -25.90 -24.97 23.79
C GLY A 124 -26.75 -26.14 23.29
N GLN A 125 -28.05 -26.19 23.58
CA GLN A 125 -28.95 -27.21 23.05
C GLN A 125 -29.63 -26.73 21.75
N GLY A 126 -29.68 -27.61 20.76
CA GLY A 126 -30.49 -27.43 19.56
C GLY A 126 -31.99 -27.35 19.86
N LEU A 127 -32.75 -26.62 19.03
CA LEU A 127 -34.21 -26.58 19.13
C LEU A 127 -34.86 -27.84 18.53
N GLY A 128 -36.13 -28.08 18.85
CA GLY A 128 -36.90 -29.23 18.36
C GLY A 128 -37.18 -30.28 19.44
N SER A 129 -38.10 -31.20 19.17
CA SER A 129 -38.60 -32.18 20.14
C SER A 129 -37.54 -33.15 20.66
N GLN A 130 -36.46 -33.37 19.90
CA GLN A 130 -35.32 -34.20 20.26
C GLN A 130 -34.03 -33.39 20.43
N GLY A 131 -34.11 -32.05 20.39
CA GLY A 131 -32.94 -31.17 20.45
C GLY A 131 -31.99 -31.27 19.24
N THR A 132 -32.47 -31.78 18.11
CA THR A 132 -31.67 -32.06 16.91
C THR A 132 -31.49 -30.86 15.99
N GLY A 133 -32.09 -29.71 16.30
CA GLY A 133 -31.89 -28.47 15.54
C GLY A 133 -30.47 -27.94 15.67
N THR A 134 -30.04 -27.11 14.73
CA THR A 134 -28.71 -26.49 14.78
C THR A 134 -28.57 -25.60 16.01
N ALA A 135 -27.58 -25.88 16.85
CA ALA A 135 -27.31 -25.12 18.07
C ALA A 135 -26.61 -23.78 17.80
N GLU A 136 -25.70 -23.77 16.82
CA GLU A 136 -25.00 -22.58 16.36
C GLU A 136 -25.65 -22.04 15.08
N PRO A 137 -25.80 -20.73 14.92
CA PRO A 137 -26.35 -20.18 13.69
C PRO A 137 -25.42 -20.44 12.51
N VAL A 138 -26.02 -20.74 11.36
CA VAL A 138 -25.27 -20.88 10.11
C VAL A 138 -24.86 -19.49 9.65
N ASN A 139 -23.55 -19.26 9.51
CA ASN A 139 -23.06 -17.99 8.98
C ASN A 139 -23.51 -17.82 7.53
N LYS A 140 -23.82 -16.58 7.14
CA LYS A 140 -24.17 -16.30 5.75
C LYS A 140 -22.91 -16.50 4.91
N SER A 141 -23.04 -17.15 3.75
CA SER A 141 -21.93 -17.12 2.80
C SER A 141 -21.72 -15.68 2.36
N VAL A 142 -20.47 -15.35 2.05
CA VAL A 142 -20.10 -14.08 1.44
C VAL A 142 -21.05 -13.79 0.27
N GLY A 143 -21.80 -12.68 0.36
CA GLY A 143 -22.75 -12.30 -0.69
C GLY A 143 -22.03 -11.96 -1.99
N ALA A 144 -22.72 -12.11 -3.13
CA ALA A 144 -22.17 -11.67 -4.41
C ALA A 144 -21.94 -10.15 -4.35
N VAL A 145 -20.69 -9.74 -4.47
CA VAL A 145 -20.33 -8.33 -4.60
C VAL A 145 -20.63 -7.89 -6.03
N ASN A 146 -21.27 -6.73 -6.20
CA ASN A 146 -21.43 -6.06 -7.49
C ASN A 146 -22.03 -6.92 -8.63
N ASN A 147 -23.13 -7.65 -8.38
CA ASN A 147 -23.78 -8.50 -9.38
C ASN A 147 -22.85 -9.55 -10.03
N ALA A 148 -21.76 -9.93 -9.34
CA ALA A 148 -20.86 -10.97 -9.82
C ALA A 148 -21.59 -12.30 -9.99
N GLY A 149 -21.18 -13.07 -11.00
CA GLY A 149 -21.71 -14.40 -11.26
C GLY A 149 -21.34 -15.40 -10.15
N LEU A 150 -22.18 -16.42 -9.94
CA LEU A 150 -21.88 -17.51 -9.00
C LEU A 150 -20.56 -18.19 -9.39
N GLY A 151 -19.64 -18.37 -8.43
CA GLY A 151 -18.34 -19.00 -8.65
C GLY A 151 -17.21 -18.04 -9.06
N GLN A 152 -17.48 -16.75 -9.22
CA GLN A 152 -16.42 -15.74 -9.22
C GLN A 152 -15.79 -15.67 -7.82
N THR A 153 -14.50 -15.96 -7.75
CA THR A 153 -13.71 -15.70 -6.55
C THR A 153 -13.61 -14.19 -6.37
N ARG A 154 -13.94 -13.70 -5.18
CA ARG A 154 -13.61 -12.32 -4.81
C ARG A 154 -12.09 -12.20 -4.89
N PRO A 155 -11.53 -11.15 -5.52
CA PRO A 155 -10.11 -10.86 -5.38
C PRO A 155 -9.73 -10.55 -3.93
N GLU A 156 -10.73 -10.34 -3.07
CA GLU A 156 -10.63 -9.95 -1.65
C GLU A 156 -10.11 -11.01 -0.67
N GLU A 157 -9.51 -12.09 -1.17
CA GLU A 157 -8.98 -13.15 -0.33
C GLU A 157 -7.49 -12.93 -0.11
N LEU A 158 -7.16 -12.34 1.05
CA LEU A 158 -5.78 -12.13 1.51
C LEU A 158 -4.92 -13.39 1.34
N SER A 159 -3.81 -13.24 0.61
CA SER A 159 -2.75 -14.23 0.48
C SER A 159 -1.58 -13.88 1.38
N ASN A 160 -0.84 -14.90 1.81
CA ASN A 160 0.41 -14.76 2.56
C ASN A 160 1.53 -14.05 1.78
N THR A 161 1.37 -13.93 0.46
CA THR A 161 2.35 -13.29 -0.43
C THR A 161 2.08 -11.81 -0.68
N ASP A 162 0.92 -11.31 -0.25
CA ASP A 162 0.48 -9.97 -0.61
C ASP A 162 1.28 -8.92 0.18
N ASP A 163 1.79 -7.92 -0.54
CA ASP A 163 2.37 -6.75 0.11
C ASP A 163 1.26 -5.94 0.80
N GLU A 164 1.61 -5.07 1.75
CA GLU A 164 0.63 -4.27 2.50
C GLU A 164 -0.36 -3.58 1.56
N TYR A 165 0.11 -3.08 0.42
CA TYR A 165 -0.72 -2.43 -0.59
C TYR A 165 -1.67 -3.40 -1.33
N GLU A 166 -1.17 -4.57 -1.72
CA GLU A 166 -1.95 -5.61 -2.42
C GLU A 166 -3.03 -6.19 -1.50
N ALA A 167 -2.70 -6.36 -0.21
CA ALA A 167 -3.62 -6.82 0.80
C ALA A 167 -4.86 -5.93 0.94
N TYR A 168 -4.75 -4.61 0.72
CA TYR A 168 -5.91 -3.69 0.78
C TYR A 168 -6.69 -3.57 -0.53
N GLU A 169 -6.11 -3.95 -1.67
CA GLU A 169 -6.85 -4.07 -2.94
C GLU A 169 -7.67 -5.37 -3.01
N CYS A 170 -7.31 -6.33 -2.16
CA CYS A 170 -8.11 -7.48 -1.79
C CYS A 170 -9.29 -7.03 -0.91
#